data_AF-A0A0D1ZNR8-F1
#
_entry.id   AF-A0A0D1ZNR8-F1
#
_cell.length_a   1.000
_cell.length_b   1.000
_cell.length_c   1.000
_cell.angle_alpha   90.00
_cell.angle_beta   90.00
_cell.angle_gamma   90.00
#
_symmetry.space_group_name_H-M   'P 1'
#
loop_
_entity.id
_entity.type
_entity.pdbx_description
1 polymer ?
#
loop_
_entity_poly.entity_id
_entity_poly.type
_entity_poly.pdbx_seq_one_letter_code
_entity_poly.pdbx_strand_id
1 'polypeptide(L)'
;MAPPVEISVPNATISTGSKPYTIYNISLRLPLRSFTVQKRYSDFLTLHSGLTDQVGSPPPATLPAKSWFSKTVSDAKLTEERREALEAYLQTINSIDDARWRTTSVWRTFLNLPSSFANQTSSTAGALHSVLSGPGAGGAPITDPVIWLDCHRDLKTQLQDARLSLTNRDQASTPQKQHEASVAAKSSLVKSGTLITALEEGLTNIQKDSQGGWGGQKLGEGEIRRRKDLLASARKDKEGLENLLNAMITKSKLDSTVASIQDKEALVGTKPRSGGRVLGKETAETRELDNAGVLQLQKQKMADQDLDVEELRKIVMRQKELGIAINQELEVQNEMLKMVDEDVDRVQGKINIAKRRIGKIS
;
A
#
# COMPACT_ATOMS: atom_id res chain seq x y z
N MET A 1 24.52 -12.75 2.53
CA MET A 1 23.65 -13.81 1.98
C MET A 1 22.32 -13.78 2.70
N ALA A 2 21.21 -14.00 1.98
CA ALA A 2 19.92 -14.28 2.60
C ALA A 2 19.93 -15.68 3.24
N PRO A 3 19.26 -15.93 4.38
CA PRO A 3 19.08 -17.28 4.89
C PRO A 3 18.24 -18.11 3.90
N PRO A 4 18.67 -19.33 3.54
CA PRO A 4 17.93 -20.18 2.62
C PRO A 4 16.60 -20.67 3.23
N VAL A 5 15.62 -20.99 2.39
CA VAL A 5 14.46 -21.78 2.82
C VAL A 5 14.96 -23.21 3.08
N GLU A 6 14.61 -23.81 4.20
CA GLU A 6 14.73 -25.27 4.34
C GLU A 6 13.53 -25.89 3.61
N ILE A 7 13.78 -26.65 2.54
CA ILE A 7 12.76 -27.34 1.76
C ILE A 7 12.94 -28.84 1.94
N SER A 8 11.89 -29.52 2.37
CA SER A 8 11.82 -30.99 2.42
C SER A 8 10.45 -31.47 1.96
N VAL A 9 10.34 -32.76 1.61
CA VAL A 9 9.09 -33.41 1.21
C VAL A 9 8.85 -34.62 2.12
N PRO A 10 8.58 -34.41 3.42
CA PRO A 10 8.67 -35.46 4.45
C PRO A 10 7.72 -36.66 4.28
N ASN A 11 6.65 -36.55 3.47
CA ASN A 11 5.80 -37.69 3.12
C ASN A 11 4.94 -37.42 1.87
N ALA A 12 4.34 -38.49 1.35
CA ALA A 12 3.27 -38.44 0.36
C ALA A 12 1.99 -39.09 0.92
N THR A 13 0.83 -38.62 0.47
CA THR A 13 -0.50 -39.12 0.84
C THR A 13 -1.35 -39.39 -0.40
N ILE A 14 -2.44 -40.15 -0.27
CA ILE A 14 -3.38 -40.44 -1.36
C ILE A 14 -4.65 -39.62 -1.17
N SER A 15 -5.14 -38.98 -2.22
CA SER A 15 -6.37 -38.17 -2.18
C SER A 15 -7.63 -39.03 -2.03
N THR A 16 -8.56 -38.60 -1.17
CA THR A 16 -9.79 -39.31 -0.78
C THR A 16 -10.95 -39.11 -1.77
N GLY A 17 -10.66 -39.01 -3.07
CA GLY A 17 -11.64 -38.77 -4.14
C GLY A 17 -11.93 -40.00 -5.00
N SER A 18 -12.98 -39.91 -5.84
CA SER A 18 -13.38 -40.97 -6.79
C SER A 18 -12.34 -41.29 -7.87
N LYS A 19 -11.30 -40.47 -8.01
CA LYS A 19 -10.08 -40.71 -8.78
C LYS A 19 -8.87 -40.41 -7.90
N PRO A 20 -8.40 -41.36 -7.08
CA PRO A 20 -7.31 -41.11 -6.14
C PRO A 20 -5.99 -40.80 -6.87
N TYR A 21 -5.22 -39.87 -6.32
CA TYR A 21 -3.90 -39.45 -6.83
C TYR A 21 -2.92 -39.19 -5.68
N THR A 22 -1.63 -39.32 -5.96
CA THR A 22 -0.55 -39.03 -5.00
C THR A 22 -0.40 -37.53 -4.79
N ILE A 23 -0.47 -37.10 -3.53
CA ILE A 23 -0.15 -35.75 -3.03
C ILE A 23 1.21 -35.82 -2.35
N TYR A 24 2.09 -34.88 -2.65
CA TYR A 24 3.36 -34.67 -1.98
C TYR A 24 3.21 -33.49 -1.00
N ASN A 25 3.57 -33.71 0.26
CA ASN A 25 3.49 -32.71 1.31
C ASN A 25 4.86 -32.05 1.47
N ILE A 26 5.03 -30.86 0.88
CA ILE A 26 6.27 -30.08 0.88
C ILE A 26 6.31 -29.25 2.15
N SER A 27 7.27 -29.51 3.04
CA SER A 27 7.54 -28.70 4.23
C SER A 27 8.49 -27.55 3.88
N LEU A 28 8.14 -26.34 4.28
CA LEU A 28 8.92 -25.13 4.06
C LEU A 28 9.21 -24.46 5.41
N ARG A 29 10.48 -24.29 5.74
CA ARG A 29 10.95 -23.59 6.94
C ARG A 29 11.64 -22.29 6.54
N LEU A 30 11.01 -21.17 6.89
CA LEU A 30 11.55 -19.83 6.78
C LEU A 30 11.97 -19.36 8.19
N PRO A 31 12.87 -18.36 8.33
CA PRO A 31 13.36 -17.92 9.64
C PRO A 31 12.29 -17.49 10.66
N LEU A 32 11.09 -17.09 10.19
CA LEU A 32 9.99 -16.59 11.02
C LEU A 32 8.70 -17.44 10.93
N ARG A 33 8.66 -18.50 10.10
CA ARG A 33 7.46 -19.33 9.87
C ARG A 33 7.85 -20.66 9.25
N SER A 34 7.26 -21.77 9.70
CA SER A 34 7.15 -23.00 8.91
C SER A 34 5.72 -23.22 8.43
N PHE A 35 5.54 -23.82 7.26
CA PHE A 35 4.24 -24.25 6.72
C PHE A 35 4.40 -25.40 5.72
N THR A 36 3.31 -26.10 5.42
CA THR A 36 3.29 -27.23 4.48
C THR A 36 2.44 -26.88 3.27
N VAL A 37 2.94 -27.20 2.07
CA VAL A 37 2.25 -27.01 0.79
C VAL A 37 1.97 -28.37 0.16
N GLN A 38 0.74 -28.61 -0.26
CA GLN A 38 0.34 -29.85 -0.92
C GLN A 38 0.38 -29.67 -2.44
N LYS A 39 1.10 -30.55 -3.15
CA LYS A 39 1.18 -30.56 -4.62
C LYS A 39 1.09 -31.98 -5.17
N ARG A 40 0.51 -32.14 -6.36
CA ARG A 40 0.53 -33.40 -7.14
C ARG A 40 1.65 -33.33 -8.18
N TYR A 41 2.14 -34.47 -8.66
CA TYR A 41 3.26 -34.54 -9.62
C TYR A 41 3.06 -33.68 -10.89
N SER A 42 1.82 -33.50 -11.38
CA SER A 42 1.55 -32.63 -12.53
C SER A 42 1.81 -31.15 -12.27
N ASP A 43 1.75 -30.69 -11.03
CA ASP A 43 2.04 -29.29 -10.69
C ASP A 43 3.56 -29.03 -10.75
N PHE A 44 4.38 -30.04 -10.46
CA PHE A 44 5.84 -29.99 -10.67
C PHE A 44 6.20 -29.90 -12.16
N LEU A 45 5.44 -30.58 -13.05
CA LEU A 45 5.62 -30.43 -14.50
C LEU A 45 5.36 -28.97 -14.94
N THR A 46 4.28 -28.36 -14.45
CA THR A 46 3.95 -26.95 -14.73
C THR A 46 4.98 -25.98 -14.15
N LEU A 47 5.55 -26.29 -12.98
CA LEU A 47 6.69 -25.57 -12.43
C LEU A 47 7.90 -25.66 -13.37
N HIS A 48 8.26 -26.86 -13.83
CA HIS A 48 9.44 -27.08 -14.65
C HIS A 48 9.34 -26.40 -16.03
N SER A 49 8.17 -26.44 -16.69
CA SER A 49 7.95 -25.66 -17.90
C SER A 49 8.00 -24.17 -17.62
N GLY A 50 7.24 -23.67 -16.63
CA GLY A 50 7.20 -22.24 -16.32
C GLY A 50 8.53 -21.64 -15.85
N LEU A 51 9.42 -22.44 -15.24
CA LEU A 51 10.81 -22.05 -14.98
C LEU A 51 11.63 -21.95 -16.28
N THR A 52 11.48 -22.93 -17.18
CA THR A 52 12.12 -22.92 -18.50
C THR A 52 11.70 -21.69 -19.30
N ASP A 53 10.39 -21.40 -19.32
CA ASP A 53 9.78 -20.29 -20.05
C ASP A 53 10.23 -18.92 -19.49
N GLN A 54 10.38 -18.77 -18.16
CA GLN A 54 10.78 -17.49 -17.53
C GLN A 54 12.29 -17.24 -17.49
N VAL A 55 13.13 -18.28 -17.48
CA VAL A 55 14.60 -18.14 -17.41
C VAL A 55 15.26 -18.27 -18.80
N GLY A 56 14.57 -18.87 -19.78
CA GLY A 56 15.08 -19.05 -21.14
C GLY A 56 16.09 -20.21 -21.29
N SER A 57 16.20 -21.07 -20.28
CA SER A 57 17.09 -22.23 -20.24
C SER A 57 16.44 -23.38 -19.45
N PRO A 58 16.87 -24.64 -19.60
CA PRO A 58 16.36 -25.74 -18.79
C PRO A 58 16.81 -25.61 -17.31
N PRO A 59 15.94 -25.93 -16.33
CA PRO A 59 16.31 -25.98 -14.92
C PRO A 59 17.51 -26.89 -14.63
N PRO A 60 18.33 -26.58 -13.59
CA PRO A 60 19.56 -27.31 -13.29
C PRO A 60 19.34 -28.75 -12.77
N ALA A 61 18.10 -29.12 -12.48
CA ALA A 61 17.68 -30.47 -12.12
C ALA A 61 16.59 -30.95 -13.09
N THR A 62 16.64 -32.23 -13.46
CA THR A 62 15.58 -32.89 -14.24
C THR A 62 14.51 -33.47 -13.30
N LEU A 63 13.25 -33.43 -13.70
CA LEU A 63 12.19 -34.12 -12.96
C LEU A 63 12.27 -35.65 -13.14
N PRO A 64 11.88 -36.45 -12.13
CA PRO A 64 11.73 -37.89 -12.28
C PRO A 64 10.68 -38.20 -13.36
N ALA A 65 10.97 -39.20 -14.20
CA ALA A 65 10.14 -39.57 -15.35
C ALA A 65 8.71 -39.97 -14.95
N LYS A 66 7.77 -39.85 -15.89
CA LYS A 66 6.38 -40.34 -15.74
C LYS A 66 6.37 -41.87 -15.68
N SER A 67 5.78 -42.45 -14.63
CA SER A 67 5.50 -43.90 -14.59
C SER A 67 4.28 -44.21 -15.45
N TRP A 68 4.50 -44.71 -16.67
CA TRP A 68 3.41 -45.08 -17.59
C TRP A 68 2.82 -46.48 -17.30
N PHE A 69 3.61 -47.37 -16.69
CA PHE A 69 3.28 -48.80 -16.55
C PHE A 69 2.89 -49.23 -15.12
N SER A 70 3.10 -48.39 -14.11
CA SER A 70 2.63 -48.62 -12.73
C SER A 70 2.12 -47.31 -12.13
N LYS A 71 1.01 -47.38 -11.39
CA LYS A 71 0.47 -46.24 -10.64
C LYS A 71 1.15 -46.19 -9.26
N THR A 72 1.72 -45.04 -8.92
CA THR A 72 2.20 -44.78 -7.54
C THR A 72 1.10 -44.92 -6.50
N VAL A 73 -0.15 -44.63 -6.86
CA VAL A 73 -1.34 -44.85 -6.01
C VAL A 73 -1.49 -46.31 -5.52
N SER A 74 -0.89 -47.29 -6.21
CA SER A 74 -0.90 -48.72 -5.86
C SER A 74 0.48 -49.27 -5.47
N ASP A 75 1.54 -48.44 -5.47
CA ASP A 75 2.92 -48.88 -5.19
C ASP A 75 3.62 -47.87 -4.27
N ALA A 76 3.86 -48.30 -3.03
CA ALA A 76 4.53 -47.49 -2.02
C ALA A 76 6.01 -47.23 -2.34
N LYS A 77 6.70 -48.18 -2.98
CA LYS A 77 8.13 -48.04 -3.31
C LYS A 77 8.33 -47.02 -4.41
N LEU A 78 7.54 -47.09 -5.48
CA LEU A 78 7.56 -46.09 -6.57
C LEU A 78 7.04 -44.71 -6.12
N THR A 79 6.21 -44.67 -5.08
CA THR A 79 5.79 -43.40 -4.45
C THR A 79 6.96 -42.74 -3.73
N GLU A 80 7.71 -43.51 -2.94
CA GLU A 80 8.84 -43.02 -2.15
C GLU A 80 10.05 -42.64 -3.01
N GLU A 81 10.40 -43.47 -4.01
CA GLU A 81 11.43 -43.16 -5.00
C GLU A 81 11.12 -41.83 -5.74
N ARG A 82 9.85 -41.60 -6.08
CA ARG A 82 9.41 -40.31 -6.64
C ARG A 82 9.41 -39.18 -5.60
N ARG A 83 9.13 -39.45 -4.32
CA ARG A 83 9.17 -38.44 -3.23
C ARG A 83 10.60 -37.90 -3.08
N GLU A 84 11.59 -38.79 -2.97
CA GLU A 84 13.01 -38.45 -2.87
C GLU A 84 13.50 -37.68 -4.11
N ALA A 85 13.16 -38.12 -5.31
CA ALA A 85 13.56 -37.43 -6.53
C ALA A 85 12.92 -36.04 -6.70
N LEU A 86 11.69 -35.83 -6.21
CA LEU A 86 11.04 -34.50 -6.19
C LEU A 86 11.61 -33.59 -5.09
N GLU A 87 12.02 -34.16 -3.95
CA GLU A 87 12.73 -33.45 -2.88
C GLU A 87 14.10 -32.95 -3.37
N ALA A 88 14.90 -33.83 -3.96
CA ALA A 88 16.19 -33.49 -4.57
C ALA A 88 16.03 -32.38 -5.62
N TYR A 89 15.05 -32.49 -6.52
CA TYR A 89 14.75 -31.47 -7.53
C TYR A 89 14.50 -30.08 -6.93
N LEU A 90 13.68 -29.98 -5.87
CA LEU A 90 13.42 -28.71 -5.18
C LEU A 90 14.65 -28.20 -4.42
N GLN A 91 15.39 -29.10 -3.76
CA GLN A 91 16.59 -28.73 -3.02
C GLN A 91 17.69 -28.20 -3.94
N THR A 92 17.94 -28.80 -5.11
CA THR A 92 18.93 -28.31 -6.09
C THR A 92 18.58 -26.91 -6.62
N ILE A 93 17.30 -26.63 -6.93
CA ILE A 93 16.89 -25.31 -7.40
C ILE A 93 16.95 -24.27 -6.26
N ASN A 94 16.81 -24.70 -5.01
CA ASN A 94 16.93 -23.85 -3.84
C ASN A 94 18.39 -23.54 -3.43
N SER A 95 19.31 -24.50 -3.63
CA SER A 95 20.72 -24.40 -3.23
C SER A 95 21.66 -23.81 -4.29
N ILE A 96 21.29 -23.84 -5.58
CA ILE A 96 22.13 -23.30 -6.65
C ILE A 96 22.35 -21.78 -6.50
N ASP A 97 23.59 -21.32 -6.70
CA ASP A 97 23.98 -19.92 -6.58
C ASP A 97 23.19 -18.97 -7.50
N ASP A 98 22.75 -19.47 -8.66
CA ASP A 98 21.93 -18.73 -9.62
C ASP A 98 20.55 -18.40 -9.02
N ALA A 99 20.41 -17.18 -8.52
CA ALA A 99 19.18 -16.71 -7.90
C ALA A 99 17.99 -16.58 -8.88
N ARG A 100 18.21 -16.59 -10.21
CA ARG A 100 17.15 -16.35 -11.21
C ARG A 100 16.00 -17.34 -11.10
N TRP A 101 16.31 -18.61 -10.85
CA TRP A 101 15.29 -19.65 -10.64
C TRP A 101 14.37 -19.34 -9.46
N ARG A 102 14.97 -18.87 -8.36
CA ARG A 102 14.28 -18.56 -7.09
C ARG A 102 13.50 -17.24 -7.13
N THR A 103 13.86 -16.29 -8.01
CA THR A 103 13.14 -15.01 -8.15
C THR A 103 11.96 -15.08 -9.12
N THR A 104 11.84 -16.10 -9.97
CA THR A 104 10.67 -16.33 -10.86
C THR A 104 9.34 -16.24 -10.10
N SER A 105 8.26 -15.84 -10.78
CA SER A 105 6.93 -15.89 -10.16
C SER A 105 6.43 -17.32 -10.02
N VAL A 106 6.77 -18.20 -10.97
CA VAL A 106 6.36 -19.62 -10.97
C VAL A 106 6.90 -20.37 -9.74
N TRP A 107 8.17 -20.17 -9.37
CA TRP A 107 8.75 -20.75 -8.14
C TRP A 107 7.98 -20.32 -6.87
N ARG A 108 7.69 -19.02 -6.78
CA ARG A 108 7.00 -18.43 -5.61
C ARG A 108 5.55 -18.88 -5.50
N THR A 109 4.80 -18.87 -6.61
CA THR A 109 3.42 -19.37 -6.66
C THR A 109 3.34 -20.89 -6.45
N PHE A 110 4.34 -21.65 -6.90
CA PHE A 110 4.41 -23.08 -6.60
C PHE A 110 4.64 -23.32 -5.10
N LEU A 111 5.63 -22.70 -4.48
CA LEU A 111 5.93 -22.88 -3.06
C LEU A 111 5.03 -22.08 -2.11
N ASN A 112 3.98 -21.41 -2.61
CA ASN A 112 3.14 -20.46 -1.87
C ASN A 112 3.97 -19.46 -1.02
N LEU A 113 5.14 -19.04 -1.53
CA LEU A 113 6.04 -18.13 -0.82
C LEU A 113 5.49 -16.70 -0.87
N PRO A 114 5.43 -15.97 0.27
CA PRO A 114 5.04 -14.56 0.28
C PRO A 114 5.90 -13.73 -0.68
N SER A 115 5.34 -12.69 -1.30
CA SER A 115 6.10 -11.85 -2.25
C SER A 115 7.26 -11.10 -1.58
N SER A 116 7.19 -10.85 -0.26
CA SER A 116 8.32 -10.36 0.53
C SER A 116 9.54 -11.29 0.53
N PHE A 117 9.35 -12.59 0.24
CA PHE A 117 10.45 -13.55 0.13
C PHE A 117 11.29 -13.37 -1.15
N ALA A 118 10.75 -12.71 -2.19
CA ALA A 118 11.54 -12.27 -3.33
C ALA A 118 12.51 -11.12 -2.97
N ASN A 119 12.19 -10.37 -1.91
CA ASN A 119 12.62 -8.98 -1.74
C ASN A 119 13.55 -8.76 -0.54
N GLN A 120 14.47 -9.68 -0.23
CA GLN A 120 15.59 -9.35 0.70
C GLN A 120 16.58 -8.31 0.10
N THR A 121 16.31 -7.80 -1.10
CA THR A 121 17.02 -6.70 -1.78
C THR A 121 16.15 -5.46 -2.03
N SER A 122 14.86 -5.45 -1.65
CA SER A 122 14.02 -4.24 -1.79
C SER A 122 13.03 -4.07 -0.64
N SER A 123 12.89 -2.83 -0.19
CA SER A 123 12.07 -2.43 0.96
C SER A 123 10.57 -2.54 0.70
N THR A 124 9.73 -2.09 1.65
CA THR A 124 8.27 -1.89 1.46
C THR A 124 7.93 -1.16 0.16
N ALA A 125 8.78 -0.21 -0.25
CA ALA A 125 8.70 0.48 -1.53
C ALA A 125 8.68 -0.45 -2.76
N GLY A 126 9.22 -1.66 -2.69
CA GLY A 126 9.15 -2.65 -3.77
C GLY A 126 7.78 -3.33 -3.91
N ALA A 127 7.10 -3.60 -2.79
CA ALA A 127 5.70 -4.05 -2.80
C ALA A 127 4.78 -2.92 -3.28
N LEU A 128 5.00 -1.70 -2.76
CA LEU A 128 4.36 -0.47 -3.22
C LEU A 128 4.54 -0.27 -4.74
N HIS A 129 5.75 -0.42 -5.27
CA HIS A 129 6.04 -0.25 -6.70
C HIS A 129 5.33 -1.31 -7.57
N SER A 130 5.28 -2.57 -7.13
CA SER A 130 4.48 -3.61 -7.81
C SER A 130 3.01 -3.21 -7.90
N VAL A 131 2.43 -2.67 -6.81
CA VAL A 131 1.03 -2.25 -6.80
C VAL A 131 0.79 -0.97 -7.62
N LEU A 132 1.68 0.03 -7.49
CA LEU A 132 1.59 1.30 -8.22
C LEU A 132 1.81 1.17 -9.74
N SER A 133 2.52 0.13 -10.19
CA SER A 133 2.65 -0.17 -11.63
C SER A 133 1.33 -0.67 -12.24
N GLY A 134 0.45 -1.23 -11.41
CA GLY A 134 -0.84 -1.79 -11.80
C GLY A 134 -0.74 -3.01 -12.72
N PRO A 135 -1.88 -3.66 -13.03
CA PRO A 135 -1.90 -4.88 -13.85
C PRO A 135 -1.34 -4.68 -15.27
N GLY A 136 -1.41 -3.45 -15.81
CA GLY A 136 -0.99 -3.11 -17.17
C GLY A 136 0.52 -2.92 -17.37
N ALA A 137 1.30 -2.67 -16.30
CA ALA A 137 2.76 -2.45 -16.40
C ALA A 137 3.57 -3.46 -15.56
N GLY A 138 3.06 -4.69 -15.41
CA GLY A 138 3.77 -5.80 -14.76
C GLY A 138 3.57 -5.91 -13.24
N GLY A 139 2.65 -5.14 -12.65
CA GLY A 139 2.26 -5.26 -11.25
C GLY A 139 1.54 -6.58 -10.96
N ALA A 140 2.05 -7.36 -10.01
CA ALA A 140 1.40 -8.60 -9.59
C ALA A 140 0.11 -8.30 -8.80
N PRO A 141 -1.03 -8.97 -9.09
CA PRO A 141 -2.27 -8.77 -8.37
C PRO A 141 -2.14 -9.27 -6.91
N ILE A 142 -2.76 -8.54 -5.97
CA ILE A 142 -2.78 -8.95 -4.56
C ILE A 142 -3.67 -10.19 -4.42
N THR A 143 -3.07 -11.32 -4.03
CA THR A 143 -3.78 -12.60 -3.79
C THR A 143 -3.58 -13.17 -2.38
N ASP A 144 -2.61 -12.65 -1.62
CA ASP A 144 -2.32 -13.09 -0.25
C ASP A 144 -3.05 -12.22 0.79
N PRO A 145 -3.85 -12.81 1.70
CA PRO A 145 -4.43 -12.13 2.85
C PRO A 145 -3.45 -11.34 3.74
N VAL A 146 -2.16 -11.68 3.78
CA VAL A 146 -1.12 -10.96 4.53
C VAL A 146 -0.66 -9.72 3.77
N ILE A 147 -0.27 -9.86 2.50
CA ILE A 147 0.15 -8.74 1.63
C ILE A 147 -0.91 -7.64 1.58
N TRP A 148 -2.20 -8.02 1.56
CA TRP A 148 -3.31 -7.07 1.63
C TRP A 148 -3.24 -6.18 2.89
N LEU A 149 -2.88 -6.73 4.06
CA LEU A 149 -2.75 -5.95 5.30
C LEU A 149 -1.51 -5.04 5.28
N ASP A 150 -0.44 -5.44 4.60
CA ASP A 150 0.76 -4.61 4.42
C ASP A 150 0.49 -3.45 3.45
N CYS A 151 -0.12 -3.70 2.30
CA CYS A 151 -0.55 -2.63 1.39
C CYS A 151 -1.62 -1.71 2.01
N HIS A 152 -2.42 -2.19 2.97
CA HIS A 152 -3.31 -1.36 3.78
C HIS A 152 -2.53 -0.48 4.80
N ARG A 153 -1.42 -0.96 5.36
CA ARG A 153 -0.51 -0.13 6.19
C ARG A 153 0.11 0.98 5.34
N ASP A 154 0.56 0.67 4.12
CA ASP A 154 1.08 1.66 3.17
C ASP A 154 0.01 2.68 2.74
N LEU A 155 -1.25 2.27 2.58
CA LEU A 155 -2.37 3.19 2.36
C LEU A 155 -2.55 4.15 3.55
N LYS A 156 -2.43 3.63 4.78
CA LYS A 156 -2.51 4.47 5.99
C LYS A 156 -1.37 5.49 6.06
N THR A 157 -0.13 5.12 5.71
CA THR A 157 0.99 6.07 5.68
C THR A 157 0.80 7.12 4.60
N GLN A 158 0.35 6.77 3.38
CA GLN A 158 0.10 7.78 2.33
C GLN A 158 -1.04 8.75 2.68
N LEU A 159 -2.06 8.31 3.44
CA LEU A 159 -3.08 9.21 4.00
C LEU A 159 -2.52 10.12 5.12
N GLN A 160 -1.57 9.62 5.93
CA GLN A 160 -0.86 10.43 6.95
C GLN A 160 0.10 11.45 6.31
N ASP A 161 0.85 11.06 5.26
CA ASP A 161 1.71 11.95 4.47
C ASP A 161 0.90 13.07 3.81
N ALA A 162 -0.29 12.75 3.27
CA ALA A 162 -1.20 13.75 2.72
C ALA A 162 -1.69 14.74 3.78
N ARG A 163 -2.09 14.26 4.97
CA ARG A 163 -2.48 15.09 6.13
C ARG A 163 -1.35 16.04 6.54
N LEU A 164 -0.15 15.51 6.76
CA LEU A 164 1.03 16.31 7.14
C LEU A 164 1.38 17.35 6.07
N SER A 165 1.31 16.98 4.79
CA SER A 165 1.56 17.90 3.68
C SER A 165 0.54 19.06 3.62
N LEU A 166 -0.74 18.80 3.94
CA LEU A 166 -1.77 19.83 4.01
C LEU A 166 -1.59 20.78 5.21
N THR A 167 -1.19 20.26 6.38
CA THR A 167 -0.80 21.10 7.53
C THR A 167 0.44 21.94 7.22
N ASN A 168 1.44 21.37 6.55
CA ASN A 168 2.65 22.08 6.14
C ASN A 168 2.36 23.16 5.09
N ARG A 169 1.37 22.96 4.20
CA ARG A 169 0.88 24.02 3.29
C ARG A 169 0.30 25.18 4.07
N ASP A 170 -0.54 24.91 5.07
CA ASP A 170 -1.23 25.97 5.84
C ASP A 170 -0.26 26.82 6.67
N GLN A 171 0.76 26.17 7.27
CA GLN A 171 1.82 26.85 8.02
C GLN A 171 2.85 27.55 7.10
N ALA A 172 2.87 27.28 5.80
CA ALA A 172 3.87 27.84 4.89
C ALA A 172 3.57 29.30 4.55
N SER A 173 4.40 30.21 5.06
CA SER A 173 4.28 31.67 4.83
C SER A 173 4.69 32.13 3.41
N THR A 174 5.17 31.24 2.54
CA THR A 174 5.60 31.60 1.18
C THR A 174 4.86 30.78 0.10
N PRO A 175 4.41 31.41 -1.02
CA PRO A 175 3.67 30.72 -2.07
C PRO A 175 4.40 29.50 -2.65
N GLN A 176 5.73 29.56 -2.74
CA GLN A 176 6.56 28.44 -3.22
C GLN A 176 6.43 27.19 -2.33
N LYS A 177 6.55 27.36 -1.01
CA LYS A 177 6.40 26.27 -0.03
C LYS A 177 4.95 25.76 0.04
N GLN A 178 3.97 26.66 -0.08
CA GLN A 178 2.56 26.28 -0.21
C GLN A 178 2.34 25.40 -1.44
N HIS A 179 2.91 25.76 -2.60
CA HIS A 179 2.81 24.97 -3.82
C HIS A 179 3.49 23.60 -3.70
N GLU A 180 4.73 23.56 -3.21
CA GLU A 180 5.49 22.32 -2.95
C GLU A 180 4.71 21.36 -2.06
N ALA A 181 4.21 21.84 -0.91
CA ALA A 181 3.38 21.06 0.01
C ALA A 181 2.05 20.59 -0.62
N SER A 182 1.48 21.37 -1.56
CA SER A 182 0.29 20.97 -2.32
C SER A 182 0.59 19.83 -3.30
N VAL A 183 1.75 19.85 -3.95
CA VAL A 183 2.20 18.79 -4.87
C VAL A 183 2.52 17.51 -4.11
N ALA A 184 3.15 17.62 -2.93
CA ALA A 184 3.36 16.50 -2.02
C ALA A 184 2.02 15.88 -1.55
N ALA A 185 1.07 16.71 -1.07
CA ALA A 185 -0.27 16.24 -0.69
C ALA A 185 -0.98 15.52 -1.85
N LYS A 186 -0.99 16.13 -3.04
CA LYS A 186 -1.61 15.55 -4.24
C LYS A 186 -0.96 14.23 -4.67
N SER A 187 0.37 14.13 -4.60
CA SER A 187 1.11 12.89 -4.89
C SER A 187 0.69 11.75 -3.97
N SER A 188 0.62 12.00 -2.66
CA SER A 188 0.20 11.00 -1.67
C SER A 188 -1.28 10.62 -1.79
N LEU A 189 -2.16 11.55 -2.17
CA LEU A 189 -3.59 11.26 -2.44
C LEU A 189 -3.79 10.43 -3.72
N VAL A 190 -3.01 10.67 -4.78
CA VAL A 190 -3.03 9.82 -6.00
C VAL A 190 -2.57 8.40 -5.67
N LYS A 191 -1.45 8.23 -4.96
CA LYS A 191 -0.97 6.91 -4.51
C LYS A 191 -2.01 6.18 -3.65
N SER A 192 -2.65 6.90 -2.72
CA SER A 192 -3.74 6.38 -1.89
C SER A 192 -4.91 5.88 -2.74
N GLY A 193 -5.25 6.60 -3.82
CA GLY A 193 -6.26 6.17 -4.79
C GLY A 193 -5.91 4.85 -5.48
N THR A 194 -4.70 4.72 -6.00
CA THR A 194 -4.22 3.48 -6.63
C THR A 194 -4.15 2.30 -5.65
N LEU A 195 -3.76 2.55 -4.39
CA LEU A 195 -3.74 1.52 -3.34
C LEU A 195 -5.15 1.05 -2.97
N ILE A 196 -6.14 1.94 -2.85
CA ILE A 196 -7.54 1.57 -2.61
C ILE A 196 -8.05 0.64 -3.72
N THR A 197 -7.85 1.00 -4.99
CA THR A 197 -8.30 0.17 -6.13
C THR A 197 -7.66 -1.22 -6.11
N ALA A 198 -6.34 -1.30 -5.91
CA ALA A 198 -5.64 -2.58 -5.88
C ALA A 198 -5.99 -3.44 -4.65
N LEU A 199 -6.29 -2.83 -3.50
CA LEU A 199 -6.79 -3.53 -2.32
C LEU A 199 -8.23 -4.03 -2.51
N GLU A 200 -9.06 -3.32 -3.25
CA GLU A 200 -10.41 -3.79 -3.63
C GLU A 200 -10.35 -4.97 -4.60
N GLU A 201 -9.60 -4.84 -5.70
CA GLU A 201 -9.33 -5.94 -6.64
C GLU A 201 -8.78 -7.15 -5.90
N GLY A 202 -7.77 -6.93 -5.04
CA GLY A 202 -7.15 -7.96 -4.23
C GLY A 202 -8.11 -8.65 -3.25
N LEU A 203 -9.02 -7.89 -2.62
CA LEU A 203 -10.05 -8.47 -1.76
C LEU A 203 -11.03 -9.34 -2.56
N THR A 204 -11.39 -8.95 -3.80
CA THR A 204 -12.19 -9.83 -4.67
C THR A 204 -11.42 -11.06 -5.12
N ASN A 205 -10.10 -10.97 -5.33
CA ASN A 205 -9.27 -12.09 -5.76
C ASN A 205 -9.11 -13.11 -4.62
N ILE A 206 -8.80 -12.65 -3.41
CA ILE A 206 -8.80 -13.47 -2.18
C ILE A 206 -10.16 -14.15 -1.97
N GLN A 207 -11.27 -13.44 -2.22
CA GLN A 207 -12.61 -14.02 -2.11
C GLN A 207 -12.88 -15.11 -3.18
N LYS A 208 -12.49 -14.88 -4.43
CA LYS A 208 -12.64 -15.86 -5.54
C LYS A 208 -11.79 -17.12 -5.32
N ASP A 209 -10.53 -16.96 -4.94
CA ASP A 209 -9.60 -18.09 -4.77
C ASP A 209 -10.05 -19.03 -3.63
N SER A 210 -10.67 -18.45 -2.59
CA SER A 210 -11.33 -19.19 -1.50
C SER A 210 -12.53 -20.06 -1.91
N GLN A 211 -12.99 -19.95 -3.16
CA GLN A 211 -14.12 -20.69 -3.72
C GLN A 211 -13.68 -21.85 -4.62
N GLY A 212 -12.39 -21.91 -5.02
CA GLY A 212 -11.86 -22.93 -5.94
C GLY A 212 -10.64 -23.74 -5.45
N GLY A 213 -9.86 -23.23 -4.49
CA GLY A 213 -8.59 -23.85 -4.09
C GLY A 213 -8.66 -24.75 -2.84
N TRP A 214 -8.25 -26.02 -2.98
CA TRP A 214 -7.91 -26.88 -1.83
C TRP A 214 -6.61 -26.36 -1.20
N GLY A 215 -6.69 -25.81 0.03
CA GLY A 215 -5.52 -25.36 0.80
C GLY A 215 -5.23 -23.85 0.80
N GLY A 216 -6.03 -23.02 0.12
CA GLY A 216 -5.98 -21.56 0.31
C GLY A 216 -6.45 -21.18 1.72
N GLN A 217 -5.80 -20.22 2.38
CA GLN A 217 -6.19 -19.76 3.72
C GLN A 217 -7.50 -18.95 3.65
N LYS A 218 -8.63 -19.65 3.61
CA LYS A 218 -9.97 -19.08 3.44
C LYS A 218 -10.24 -17.98 4.46
N LEU A 219 -10.41 -16.76 3.97
CA LEU A 219 -10.72 -15.61 4.80
C LEU A 219 -12.14 -15.75 5.36
N GLY A 220 -12.28 -15.65 6.68
CA GLY A 220 -13.59 -15.71 7.34
C GLY A 220 -14.46 -14.53 6.95
N GLU A 221 -15.78 -14.72 6.89
CA GLU A 221 -16.73 -13.70 6.43
C GLU A 221 -16.65 -12.39 7.24
N GLY A 222 -16.44 -12.49 8.57
CA GLY A 222 -16.20 -11.33 9.43
C GLY A 222 -14.91 -10.56 9.13
N GLU A 223 -13.85 -11.24 8.68
CA GLU A 223 -12.60 -10.59 8.25
C GLU A 223 -12.73 -10.01 6.83
N ILE A 224 -13.48 -10.66 5.92
CA ILE A 224 -13.88 -10.04 4.64
C ILE A 224 -14.67 -8.75 4.89
N ARG A 225 -15.62 -8.77 5.84
CA ARG A 225 -16.39 -7.59 6.23
C ARG A 225 -15.49 -6.50 6.80
N ARG A 226 -14.66 -6.82 7.82
CA ARG A 226 -13.69 -5.89 8.42
C ARG A 226 -12.79 -5.23 7.38
N ARG A 227 -12.36 -5.95 6.34
CA ARG A 227 -11.55 -5.39 5.23
C ARG A 227 -12.33 -4.43 4.32
N LYS A 228 -13.63 -4.68 4.09
CA LYS A 228 -14.52 -3.72 3.41
C LYS A 228 -14.75 -2.47 4.25
N ASP A 229 -14.94 -2.63 5.57
CA ASP A 229 -15.14 -1.51 6.49
C ASP A 229 -13.87 -0.63 6.57
N LEU A 230 -12.67 -1.24 6.61
CA LEU A 230 -11.39 -0.55 6.51
C LEU A 230 -11.24 0.25 5.20
N LEU A 231 -11.58 -0.34 4.05
CA LEU A 231 -11.53 0.34 2.75
C LEU A 231 -12.55 1.48 2.63
N ALA A 232 -13.76 1.31 3.18
CA ALA A 232 -14.77 2.36 3.23
C ALA A 232 -14.28 3.56 4.07
N SER A 233 -13.62 3.30 5.20
CA SER A 233 -12.97 4.33 6.02
C SER A 233 -11.88 5.06 5.24
N ALA A 234 -10.96 4.32 4.60
CA ALA A 234 -9.87 4.91 3.83
C ALA A 234 -10.34 5.70 2.58
N ARG A 235 -11.44 5.31 1.93
CA ARG A 235 -12.10 6.10 0.88
C ARG A 235 -12.60 7.44 1.41
N LYS A 236 -13.36 7.43 2.51
CA LYS A 236 -13.88 8.65 3.15
C LYS A 236 -12.76 9.59 3.59
N ASP A 237 -11.69 9.04 4.16
CA ASP A 237 -10.49 9.78 4.54
C ASP A 237 -9.82 10.45 3.32
N LYS A 238 -9.61 9.69 2.23
CA LYS A 238 -9.05 10.24 0.98
C LYS A 238 -9.93 11.37 0.42
N GLU A 239 -11.23 11.15 0.32
CA GLU A 239 -12.19 12.12 -0.22
C GLU A 239 -12.22 13.41 0.63
N GLY A 240 -12.21 13.29 1.96
CA GLY A 240 -12.13 14.43 2.87
C GLY A 240 -10.86 15.28 2.65
N LEU A 241 -9.72 14.63 2.42
CA LEU A 241 -8.43 15.29 2.17
C LEU A 241 -8.35 15.91 0.77
N GLU A 242 -8.94 15.28 -0.25
CA GLU A 242 -9.07 15.88 -1.59
C GLU A 242 -10.00 17.10 -1.58
N ASN A 243 -11.13 17.04 -0.86
CA ASN A 243 -12.03 18.17 -0.68
C ASN A 243 -11.42 19.31 0.17
N LEU A 244 -10.47 19.00 1.06
CA LEU A 244 -9.68 19.99 1.79
C LEU A 244 -8.63 20.64 0.88
N LEU A 245 -7.86 19.84 0.13
CA LEU A 245 -6.88 20.33 -0.85
C LEU A 245 -7.55 21.25 -1.89
N ASN A 246 -8.71 20.87 -2.41
CA ASN A 246 -9.47 21.67 -3.36
C ASN A 246 -9.94 23.02 -2.75
N ALA A 247 -10.47 23.02 -1.53
CA ALA A 247 -10.88 24.25 -0.83
C ALA A 247 -9.69 25.16 -0.48
N MET A 248 -8.52 24.59 -0.17
CA MET A 248 -7.30 25.37 -0.01
C MET A 248 -6.83 25.99 -1.34
N ILE A 249 -7.03 25.29 -2.47
CA ILE A 249 -6.67 25.80 -3.80
C ILE A 249 -7.64 26.92 -4.24
N THR A 250 -8.95 26.78 -4.02
CA THR A 250 -9.93 27.86 -4.30
C THR A 250 -9.59 29.12 -3.51
N LYS A 251 -9.38 28.99 -2.19
CA LYS A 251 -8.93 30.12 -1.36
C LYS A 251 -7.67 30.79 -1.93
N SER A 252 -6.61 30.06 -2.22
CA SER A 252 -5.38 30.69 -2.74
C SER A 252 -5.53 31.35 -4.12
N LYS A 253 -6.54 30.96 -4.92
CA LYS A 253 -6.90 31.70 -6.14
C LYS A 253 -7.62 33.01 -5.79
N LEU A 254 -8.60 32.97 -4.88
CA LEU A 254 -9.31 34.16 -4.40
C LEU A 254 -8.33 35.18 -3.80
N ASP A 255 -7.46 34.74 -2.88
CA ASP A 255 -6.39 35.56 -2.28
C ASP A 255 -5.53 36.23 -3.39
N SER A 256 -5.12 35.47 -4.41
CA SER A 256 -4.33 36.01 -5.53
C SER A 256 -5.08 37.00 -6.41
N THR A 257 -6.40 36.81 -6.62
CA THR A 257 -7.22 37.76 -7.38
C THR A 257 -7.41 39.06 -6.60
N VAL A 258 -7.68 39.00 -5.29
CA VAL A 258 -7.79 40.19 -4.43
C VAL A 258 -6.47 40.96 -4.39
N ALA A 259 -5.33 40.27 -4.24
CA ALA A 259 -4.01 40.90 -4.30
C ALA A 259 -3.77 41.61 -5.65
N SER A 260 -4.05 40.96 -6.78
CA SER A 260 -3.91 41.57 -8.11
C SER A 260 -4.84 42.77 -8.35
N ILE A 261 -6.00 42.81 -7.67
CA ILE A 261 -6.93 43.95 -7.69
C ILE A 261 -6.38 45.14 -6.88
N GLN A 262 -5.57 44.90 -5.85
CA GLN A 262 -4.90 45.95 -5.10
C GLN A 262 -3.61 46.42 -5.81
N ASP A 263 -2.81 45.50 -6.36
CA ASP A 263 -1.59 45.82 -7.09
C ASP A 263 -1.86 46.59 -8.39
N LYS A 264 -2.95 46.29 -9.12
CA LYS A 264 -3.33 47.09 -10.29
C LYS A 264 -3.69 48.53 -9.90
N GLU A 265 -4.29 48.76 -8.73
CA GLU A 265 -4.65 50.11 -8.25
C GLU A 265 -3.41 50.89 -7.79
N ALA A 266 -2.42 50.20 -7.19
CA ALA A 266 -1.13 50.79 -6.87
C ALA A 266 -0.30 51.13 -8.12
N LEU A 267 -0.30 50.26 -9.14
CA LEU A 267 0.52 50.39 -10.33
C LEU A 267 -0.08 51.30 -11.41
N VAL A 268 -1.40 51.33 -11.58
CA VAL A 268 -2.11 52.25 -12.51
C VAL A 268 -2.29 53.63 -11.85
N GLY A 269 -1.19 54.14 -11.27
CA GLY A 269 -1.03 55.46 -10.67
C GLY A 269 -1.06 56.59 -11.70
N THR A 270 -2.17 56.69 -12.43
CA THR A 270 -2.41 57.63 -13.53
C THR A 270 -2.32 59.06 -13.02
N LYS A 271 -1.24 59.79 -13.36
CA LYS A 271 -1.12 61.22 -13.02
C LYS A 271 -2.28 62.01 -13.65
N PRO A 272 -3.21 62.60 -12.88
CA PRO A 272 -4.24 63.44 -13.45
C PRO A 272 -3.62 64.72 -14.01
N ARG A 273 -4.04 65.13 -15.21
CA ARG A 273 -3.82 66.51 -15.67
C ARG A 273 -4.72 67.44 -14.84
N SER A 274 -4.26 68.68 -14.63
CA SER A 274 -4.90 69.68 -13.76
C SER A 274 -6.42 69.83 -14.01
N GLY A 275 -7.21 69.74 -12.94
CA GLY A 275 -8.67 69.98 -12.99
C GLY A 275 -9.41 69.58 -11.70
N GLY A 276 -9.66 70.55 -10.82
CA GLY A 276 -10.51 70.37 -9.62
C GLY A 276 -9.80 69.79 -8.39
N ARG A 277 -10.24 70.21 -7.19
CA ARG A 277 -9.80 69.63 -5.91
C ARG A 277 -10.81 68.58 -5.44
N VAL A 278 -10.61 67.32 -5.80
CA VAL A 278 -11.31 66.20 -5.16
C VAL A 278 -10.65 65.93 -3.80
N LEU A 279 -11.46 65.79 -2.74
CA LEU A 279 -10.98 65.73 -1.36
C LEU A 279 -10.77 64.26 -0.91
N GLY A 280 -9.98 63.52 -1.70
CA GLY A 280 -9.69 62.11 -1.49
C GLY A 280 -9.05 61.46 -2.72
N LYS A 281 -8.62 60.21 -2.59
CA LYS A 281 -8.32 59.34 -3.74
C LYS A 281 -9.53 58.43 -3.97
N GLU A 282 -10.29 58.70 -5.02
CA GLU A 282 -11.37 57.80 -5.47
C GLU A 282 -10.80 56.63 -6.27
N THR A 283 -11.43 55.46 -6.13
CA THR A 283 -11.11 54.24 -6.88
C THR A 283 -11.82 54.27 -8.23
N ALA A 284 -11.30 53.57 -9.24
CA ALA A 284 -11.95 53.48 -10.55
C ALA A 284 -13.41 52.98 -10.47
N GLU A 285 -13.72 52.10 -9.52
CA GLU A 285 -15.08 51.58 -9.29
C GLU A 285 -16.03 52.58 -8.59
N THR A 286 -15.51 53.52 -7.78
CA THR A 286 -16.35 54.48 -7.04
C THR A 286 -16.50 55.82 -7.74
N ARG A 287 -15.58 56.16 -8.65
CA ARG A 287 -15.53 57.45 -9.37
C ARG A 287 -16.73 57.71 -10.30
N GLU A 288 -17.42 56.67 -10.77
CA GLU A 288 -18.61 56.79 -11.64
C GLU A 288 -19.93 56.60 -10.88
N LEU A 289 -19.89 56.41 -9.56
CA LEU A 289 -21.06 56.17 -8.72
C LEU A 289 -21.43 57.43 -7.93
N ASP A 290 -22.73 57.66 -7.73
CA ASP A 290 -23.21 58.65 -6.78
C ASP A 290 -23.13 58.11 -5.33
N ASN A 291 -23.47 58.94 -4.34
CA ASN A 291 -23.43 58.53 -2.93
C ASN A 291 -24.32 57.30 -2.62
N ALA A 292 -25.43 57.10 -3.34
CA ALA A 292 -26.28 55.91 -3.19
C ALA A 292 -25.62 54.68 -3.83
N GLY A 293 -25.03 54.82 -5.02
CA GLY A 293 -24.25 53.78 -5.69
C GLY A 293 -23.02 53.35 -4.89
N VAL A 294 -22.28 54.29 -4.29
CA VAL A 294 -21.15 53.98 -3.38
C VAL A 294 -21.63 53.22 -2.14
N LEU A 295 -22.75 53.62 -1.53
CA LEU A 295 -23.35 52.90 -0.40
C LEU A 295 -23.79 51.48 -0.81
N GLN A 296 -24.34 51.31 -2.03
CA GLN A 296 -24.75 50.01 -2.55
C GLN A 296 -23.55 49.11 -2.85
N LEU A 297 -22.47 49.65 -3.45
CA LEU A 297 -21.21 48.94 -3.67
C LEU A 297 -20.57 48.53 -2.34
N GLN A 298 -20.61 49.38 -1.32
CA GLN A 298 -20.10 49.05 0.02
C GLN A 298 -20.92 47.92 0.66
N LYS A 299 -22.26 47.96 0.56
CA LYS A 299 -23.14 46.87 1.03
C LYS A 299 -22.87 45.55 0.30
N GLN A 300 -22.65 45.61 -1.02
CA GLN A 300 -22.29 44.42 -1.79
C GLN A 300 -20.94 43.85 -1.35
N LYS A 301 -19.89 44.69 -1.23
CA LYS A 301 -18.57 44.23 -0.76
C LYS A 301 -18.59 43.68 0.67
N MET A 302 -19.46 44.18 1.56
CA MET A 302 -19.66 43.57 2.88
C MET A 302 -20.35 42.20 2.79
N ALA A 303 -21.37 42.05 1.93
CA ALA A 303 -22.04 40.77 1.71
C ALA A 303 -21.11 39.72 1.07
N ASP A 304 -20.26 40.13 0.13
CA ASP A 304 -19.22 39.27 -0.48
C ASP A 304 -18.20 38.83 0.59
N GLN A 305 -17.77 39.75 1.48
CA GLN A 305 -16.87 39.44 2.60
C GLN A 305 -17.50 38.49 3.63
N ASP A 306 -18.80 38.61 3.94
CA ASP A 306 -19.51 37.69 4.84
C ASP A 306 -19.56 36.26 4.25
N LEU A 307 -19.66 36.12 2.92
CA LEU A 307 -19.59 34.83 2.24
C LEU A 307 -18.18 34.21 2.30
N ASP A 308 -17.13 35.01 2.09
CA ASP A 308 -15.74 34.58 2.23
C ASP A 308 -15.42 34.11 3.67
N VAL A 309 -15.93 34.83 4.68
CA VAL A 309 -15.80 34.44 6.11
C VAL A 309 -16.47 33.10 6.39
N GLU A 310 -17.60 32.79 5.75
CA GLU A 310 -18.28 31.50 5.86
C GLU A 310 -17.56 30.37 5.11
N GLU A 311 -16.82 30.62 4.02
CA GLU A 311 -15.88 29.63 3.45
C GLU A 311 -14.68 29.40 4.38
N LEU A 312 -14.07 30.46 4.91
CA LEU A 312 -12.98 30.38 5.89
C LEU A 312 -13.41 29.56 7.13
N ARG A 313 -14.62 29.78 7.66
CA ARG A 313 -15.16 29.00 8.78
C ARG A 313 -15.25 27.50 8.45
N LYS A 314 -15.68 27.14 7.24
CA LYS A 314 -15.72 25.73 6.76
C LYS A 314 -14.32 25.13 6.58
N ILE A 315 -13.30 25.93 6.32
CA ILE A 315 -11.90 25.46 6.25
C ILE A 315 -11.37 25.24 7.68
N VAL A 316 -11.51 26.22 8.57
CA VAL A 316 -11.03 26.16 9.97
C VAL A 316 -11.68 25.02 10.77
N MET A 317 -12.99 24.77 10.58
CA MET A 317 -13.66 23.63 11.21
C MET A 317 -13.06 22.29 10.78
N ARG A 318 -12.81 22.09 9.47
CA ARG A 318 -12.18 20.87 8.94
C ARG A 318 -10.71 20.74 9.35
N GLN A 319 -9.98 21.85 9.48
CA GLN A 319 -8.62 21.86 10.03
C GLN A 319 -8.59 21.44 11.51
N LYS A 320 -9.54 21.92 12.32
CA LYS A 320 -9.70 21.51 13.72
C LYS A 320 -10.00 20.01 13.84
N GLU A 321 -10.94 19.50 13.05
CA GLU A 321 -11.28 18.07 13.00
C GLU A 321 -10.07 17.21 12.60
N LEU A 322 -9.32 17.64 11.57
CA LEU A 322 -8.10 16.97 11.11
C LEU A 322 -6.98 17.00 12.17
N GLY A 323 -6.81 18.12 12.89
CA GLY A 323 -5.84 18.23 13.98
C GLY A 323 -6.16 17.29 15.16
N ILE A 324 -7.44 17.19 15.53
CA ILE A 324 -7.91 16.24 16.56
C ILE A 324 -7.66 14.79 16.11
N ALA A 325 -7.98 14.46 14.85
CA ALA A 325 -7.75 13.12 14.30
C ALA A 325 -6.26 12.74 14.24
N ILE A 326 -5.37 13.70 13.93
CA ILE A 326 -3.91 13.49 14.00
C ILE A 326 -3.46 13.21 15.44
N ASN A 327 -3.92 14.01 16.41
CA ASN A 327 -3.54 13.82 17.81
C ASN A 327 -4.00 12.45 18.34
N GLN A 328 -5.23 12.04 18.06
CA GLN A 328 -5.74 10.71 18.43
C GLN A 328 -4.95 9.56 17.76
N GLU A 329 -4.62 9.69 16.48
CA GLU A 329 -3.78 8.70 15.78
C GLU A 329 -2.36 8.64 16.37
N LEU A 330 -1.77 9.77 16.73
CA LEU A 330 -0.46 9.82 17.38
C LEU A 330 -0.49 9.21 18.79
N GLU A 331 -1.57 9.37 19.54
CA GLU A 331 -1.76 8.73 20.84
C GLU A 331 -1.83 7.20 20.69
N VAL A 332 -2.64 6.70 19.74
CA VAL A 332 -2.72 5.27 19.40
C VAL A 332 -1.38 4.72 18.89
N GLN A 333 -0.63 5.48 18.09
CA GLN A 333 0.71 5.08 17.64
C GLN A 333 1.70 5.03 18.81
N ASN A 334 1.64 5.96 19.77
CA ASN A 334 2.47 5.92 20.99
C ASN A 334 2.11 4.73 21.91
N GLU A 335 0.83 4.41 22.07
CA GLU A 335 0.40 3.22 22.81
C GLU A 335 0.87 1.93 22.15
N MET A 336 0.78 1.85 20.82
CA MET A 336 1.26 0.70 20.04
C MET A 336 2.78 0.55 20.11
N LEU A 337 3.53 1.65 20.10
CA LEU A 337 4.99 1.62 20.28
C LEU A 337 5.38 1.14 21.68
N LYS A 338 4.68 1.55 22.75
CA LYS A 338 4.91 1.04 24.11
C LYS A 338 4.68 -0.46 24.21
N MET A 339 3.59 -0.98 23.62
CA MET A 339 3.34 -2.44 23.59
C MET A 339 4.43 -3.21 22.84
N VAL A 340 4.99 -2.64 21.76
CA VAL A 340 6.14 -3.23 21.05
C VAL A 340 7.40 -3.22 21.91
N ASP A 341 7.67 -2.13 22.63
CA ASP A 341 8.83 -2.01 23.53
C ASP A 341 8.76 -3.04 24.68
N GLU A 342 7.59 -3.18 25.31
CA GLU A 342 7.31 -4.21 26.32
C GLU A 342 7.50 -5.64 25.79
N ASP A 343 7.10 -5.92 24.54
CA ASP A 343 7.31 -7.23 23.91
C ASP A 343 8.78 -7.47 23.53
N VAL A 344 9.51 -6.43 23.11
CA VAL A 344 10.96 -6.50 22.87
C VAL A 344 11.70 -6.82 24.17
N ASP A 345 11.40 -6.14 25.27
CA ASP A 345 11.99 -6.41 26.59
C ASP A 345 11.66 -7.83 27.07
N ARG A 346 10.43 -8.29 26.86
CA ARG A 346 9.96 -9.64 27.18
C ARG A 346 10.65 -10.72 26.34
N VAL A 347 10.98 -10.44 25.08
CA VAL A 347 11.79 -11.30 24.21
C VAL A 347 13.27 -11.27 24.63
N GLN A 348 13.83 -10.11 24.92
CA GLN A 348 15.21 -9.94 25.38
C GLN A 348 15.44 -10.66 26.73
N GLY A 349 14.47 -10.61 27.65
CA GLY A 349 14.46 -11.38 28.88
C GLY A 349 14.51 -12.90 28.64
N LYS A 350 13.68 -13.41 27.71
CA LYS A 350 13.70 -14.83 27.29
C LYS A 350 15.04 -15.23 26.66
N ILE A 351 15.59 -14.39 25.78
CA ILE A 351 16.92 -14.58 25.16
C ILE A 351 18.02 -14.61 26.22
N ASN A 352 18.00 -13.70 27.19
CA ASN A 352 18.96 -13.65 28.29
C ASN A 352 18.90 -14.92 29.15
N ILE A 353 17.70 -15.46 29.42
CA ILE A 353 17.52 -16.74 30.12
C ILE A 353 18.07 -17.91 29.28
N ALA A 354 17.78 -17.95 27.98
CA ALA A 354 18.30 -18.98 27.07
C ALA A 354 19.84 -18.96 27.00
N LYS A 355 20.45 -17.77 26.89
CA LYS A 355 21.90 -17.57 26.90
C LYS A 355 22.54 -18.06 28.21
N ARG A 356 21.93 -17.80 29.37
CA ARG A 356 22.36 -18.33 30.67
C ARG A 356 22.22 -19.85 30.80
N ARG A 357 21.29 -20.49 30.07
CA ARG A 357 21.16 -21.96 30.04
C ARG A 357 22.22 -22.59 29.14
N ILE A 358 22.46 -22.03 27.96
CA ILE A 358 23.54 -22.46 27.05
C ILE A 358 24.91 -22.35 27.74
N GLY A 359 25.21 -21.22 28.40
CA GLY A 359 26.44 -21.03 29.18
C GLY A 359 26.56 -21.84 30.49
N LYS A 360 25.69 -22.85 30.69
CA LYS A 360 25.78 -23.86 31.76
C LYS A 360 25.83 -25.30 31.21
N ILE A 361 25.80 -25.46 29.89
CA ILE A 361 25.83 -26.75 29.17
C ILE A 361 27.12 -26.87 28.33
N SER A 362 27.84 -25.76 28.15
CA SER A 362 29.21 -25.67 27.65
C SER A 362 30.22 -25.54 28.79
#